data_AF-A0A7C0UX85-F1
#
_entry.id   AF-A0A7C0UX85-F1
#
_cell.length_a   1.000
_cell.length_b   1.000
_cell.length_c   1.000
_cell.angle_alpha   90.00
_cell.angle_beta   90.00
_cell.angle_gamma   90.00
#
_symmetry.space_group_name_H-M   'P 1'
#
loop_
_entity.id
_entity.type
_entity.pdbx_description
1 polymer ?
#
loop_
_entity_poly.entity_id
_entity_poly.type
_entity_poly.pdbx_seq_one_letter_code
_entity_poly.pdbx_strand_id
1 'polypeptide(L)'
;EGIETIEGWAHYCEEMMAEKGFTKSLETRFIQVNDMIWRAVRIIVDVKLSRGELSFEEAVEMLMKEAGMSREAAVAEVKRYTQTPGYALSYLLGKHLILKLKEEVKQKMGDRFDEKFFHDTITANGYLPISMLRKVFDQKIRKLQSST
;
A
#
# COMPACT_ATOMS: atom_id res chain seq x y z
N GLU A 1 3.37 12.20 -9.18
CA GLU A 1 2.01 11.61 -9.10
C GLU A 1 1.96 10.73 -7.86
N GLY A 2 0.81 10.60 -7.18
CA GLY A 2 0.67 9.82 -5.95
C GLY A 2 0.43 8.33 -6.22
N ILE A 3 1.38 7.64 -6.86
CA ILE A 3 1.26 6.20 -7.18
C ILE A 3 1.11 5.38 -5.90
N GLU A 4 1.77 5.79 -4.82
CA GLU A 4 1.63 5.18 -3.49
C GLU A 4 0.20 5.29 -2.94
N THR A 5 -0.54 6.32 -3.32
CA THR A 5 -1.95 6.46 -2.93
C THR A 5 -2.82 5.47 -3.71
N ILE A 6 -2.57 5.28 -5.01
CA ILE A 6 -3.39 4.40 -5.87
C ILE A 6 -3.23 2.94 -5.44
N GLU A 7 -2.01 2.42 -5.51
CA GLU A 7 -1.74 1.01 -5.23
C GLU A 7 -1.85 0.70 -3.73
N GLY A 8 -1.46 1.66 -2.89
CA GLY A 8 -1.66 1.58 -1.46
C GLY A 8 -3.13 1.54 -1.06
N TRP A 9 -4.00 2.29 -1.74
CA TRP A 9 -5.44 2.30 -1.46
C TRP A 9 -6.09 0.96 -1.79
N ALA A 10 -5.77 0.39 -2.95
CA ALA A 10 -6.24 -0.95 -3.30
C ALA A 10 -5.81 -1.98 -2.24
N HIS A 11 -4.55 -1.92 -1.82
CA HIS A 11 -4.03 -2.86 -0.83
C HIS A 11 -4.57 -2.63 0.59
N TYR A 12 -4.84 -1.39 0.97
CA TYR A 12 -5.60 -1.05 2.18
C TYR A 12 -7.02 -1.61 2.15
N CYS A 13 -7.71 -1.53 1.01
CA CYS A 13 -9.07 -2.05 0.87
C CYS A 13 -9.13 -3.57 1.08
N GLU A 14 -8.13 -4.33 0.61
CA GLU A 14 -8.06 -5.79 0.85
C GLU A 14 -8.08 -6.12 2.36
N GLU A 15 -7.28 -5.39 3.15
CA GLU A 15 -7.23 -5.57 4.61
C GLU A 15 -8.52 -5.10 5.29
N MET A 16 -9.01 -3.92 4.93
CA MET A 16 -10.26 -3.37 5.48
C MET A 16 -11.44 -4.32 5.24
N MET A 17 -11.56 -4.89 4.04
CA MET A 17 -12.63 -5.84 3.73
C MET A 17 -12.51 -7.13 4.54
N ALA A 18 -11.28 -7.61 4.77
CA ALA A 18 -11.04 -8.74 5.67
C ALA A 18 -11.44 -8.41 7.12
N GLU A 19 -11.06 -7.24 7.65
CA GLU A 19 -11.43 -6.78 8.99
C GLU A 19 -12.95 -6.62 9.18
N LYS A 20 -13.66 -6.21 8.13
CA LYS A 20 -15.13 -6.12 8.12
C LYS A 20 -15.81 -7.49 7.94
N GLY A 21 -15.04 -8.58 7.85
CA GLY A 21 -15.56 -9.94 7.79
C GLY A 21 -16.05 -10.39 6.41
N PHE A 22 -15.66 -9.72 5.32
CA PHE A 22 -15.99 -10.18 3.97
C PHE A 22 -15.12 -11.36 3.53
N THR A 23 -13.94 -11.52 4.15
CA THR A 23 -13.05 -12.67 3.94
C THR A 23 -13.04 -13.53 5.20
N LYS A 24 -13.58 -14.76 5.13
CA LYS A 24 -13.68 -15.65 6.31
C LYS A 24 -13.01 -17.02 6.14
N SER A 25 -12.77 -17.46 4.91
CA SER A 25 -12.15 -18.76 4.66
C SER A 25 -10.65 -18.71 4.93
N LEU A 26 -10.11 -19.84 5.41
CA LEU A 26 -8.69 -20.00 5.67
C LEU A 26 -7.90 -19.88 4.36
N GLU A 27 -8.45 -20.41 3.27
CA GLU A 27 -7.86 -20.40 1.93
C GLU A 27 -7.68 -18.96 1.42
N THR A 28 -8.72 -18.12 1.52
CA THR A 28 -8.60 -16.73 1.07
C THR A 28 -7.66 -15.94 1.98
N ARG A 29 -7.65 -16.22 3.29
CA ARG A 29 -6.69 -15.57 4.20
C ARG A 29 -5.24 -15.97 3.89
N PHE A 30 -5.01 -17.24 3.56
CA PHE A 30 -3.70 -17.74 3.13
C PHE A 30 -3.22 -17.01 1.87
N ILE A 31 -4.06 -16.90 0.84
CA ILE A 31 -3.73 -16.19 -0.39
C ILE A 31 -3.42 -14.71 -0.11
N GLN A 32 -4.25 -14.02 0.67
CA GLN A 32 -4.01 -12.61 1.04
C GLN A 32 -2.66 -12.41 1.73
N VAL A 33 -2.28 -13.31 2.64
CA VAL A 33 -0.99 -13.24 3.33
C VAL A 33 0.16 -13.51 2.37
N ASN A 34 0.03 -14.51 1.48
CA ASN A 34 1.05 -14.79 0.47
C ASN A 34 1.26 -13.60 -0.49
N ASP A 35 0.18 -12.96 -0.93
CA ASP A 35 0.26 -11.77 -1.80
C ASP A 35 0.87 -10.56 -1.05
N MET A 36 0.66 -10.47 0.27
CA MET A 36 1.33 -9.46 1.09
C MET A 36 2.85 -9.74 1.21
N ILE A 37 3.26 -10.99 1.38
CA ILE A 37 4.68 -11.40 1.37
C ILE A 37 5.31 -11.02 0.03
N TRP A 38 4.65 -11.32 -1.08
CA TRP A 38 5.12 -10.92 -2.41
C TRP A 38 5.34 -9.41 -2.53
N ARG A 39 4.37 -8.59 -2.10
CA ARG A 39 4.48 -7.11 -2.09
C ARG A 39 5.59 -6.62 -1.17
N ALA A 40 5.90 -7.33 -0.09
CA ALA A 40 7.04 -7.02 0.78
C ALA A 40 8.39 -7.34 0.11
N VAL A 41 8.52 -8.53 -0.48
CA VAL A 41 9.75 -8.96 -1.19
C VAL A 41 10.05 -8.02 -2.36
N ARG A 42 9.01 -7.60 -3.09
CA ARG A 42 9.10 -6.62 -4.18
C ARG A 42 9.78 -5.31 -3.80
N ILE A 43 9.52 -4.78 -2.59
CA ILE A 43 10.21 -3.56 -2.11
C ILE A 43 11.72 -3.81 -2.01
N ILE A 44 12.11 -4.94 -1.43
CA ILE A 44 13.52 -5.29 -1.24
C ILE A 44 14.20 -5.44 -2.59
N VAL A 45 13.56 -6.19 -3.49
CA VAL A 45 14.06 -6.43 -4.86
C VAL A 45 14.21 -5.12 -5.63
N ASP A 46 13.17 -4.28 -5.66
CA ASP A 46 13.16 -3.02 -6.40
C ASP A 46 14.26 -2.06 -5.93
N VAL A 47 14.41 -1.89 -4.60
CA VAL A 47 15.43 -1.01 -4.02
C VAL A 47 16.84 -1.54 -4.29
N LYS A 48 17.08 -2.84 -4.09
CA LYS A 48 18.41 -3.43 -4.28
C LYS A 48 18.81 -3.50 -5.74
N LEU A 49 17.89 -3.84 -6.65
CA LEU A 49 18.14 -3.76 -8.10
C LEU A 49 18.48 -2.34 -8.53
N SER A 50 17.71 -1.35 -8.07
CA SER A 50 17.94 0.07 -8.39
C SER A 50 19.28 0.59 -7.85
N ARG A 51 19.82 -0.03 -6.80
CA ARG A 51 21.14 0.28 -6.21
C ARG A 51 22.28 -0.55 -6.78
N GLY A 52 22.01 -1.52 -7.65
CA GLY A 52 23.02 -2.46 -8.17
C GLY A 52 23.52 -3.47 -7.11
N GLU A 53 22.75 -3.71 -6.05
CA GLU A 53 23.08 -4.61 -4.94
C GLU A 53 22.49 -6.02 -5.12
N LEU A 54 21.66 -6.21 -6.14
CA LEU A 54 21.17 -7.50 -6.62
C LEU A 54 21.40 -7.57 -8.13
N SER A 55 21.87 -8.72 -8.61
CA SER A 55 21.76 -9.08 -10.01
C SER A 55 20.31 -9.45 -10.37
N PHE A 56 20.01 -9.48 -11.67
CA PHE A 56 18.70 -9.92 -12.17
C PHE A 56 18.34 -11.33 -11.69
N GLU A 57 19.31 -12.26 -11.73
CA GLU A 57 19.08 -13.66 -11.36
C GLU A 57 18.84 -13.80 -9.85
N GLU A 58 19.63 -13.14 -9.00
CA GLU A 58 19.43 -13.17 -7.55
C GLU A 58 18.06 -12.58 -7.16
N ALA A 59 17.57 -11.57 -7.89
CA ALA A 59 16.23 -11.04 -7.70
C ALA A 59 15.13 -12.05 -8.08
N VAL A 60 15.33 -12.82 -9.15
CA VAL A 60 14.41 -13.90 -9.57
C VAL A 60 14.38 -15.00 -8.51
N GLU A 61 15.54 -15.46 -8.05
CA GLU A 61 15.65 -16.47 -7.00
C GLU A 61 14.99 -16.02 -5.70
N MET A 62 15.15 -14.74 -5.32
CA MET A 62 14.50 -14.19 -4.13
C MET A 62 12.96 -14.24 -4.22
N LEU A 63 12.36 -13.90 -5.36
CA LEU A 63 10.91 -14.00 -5.55
C LEU A 63 10.42 -15.45 -5.50
N MET A 64 11.16 -16.38 -6.11
CA MET A 64 10.83 -17.81 -6.07
C MET A 64 10.86 -18.34 -4.63
N LYS A 65 11.93 -18.03 -3.90
CA LYS A 65 12.16 -18.52 -2.54
C LYS A 65 11.18 -17.92 -1.53
N GLU A 66 11.02 -16.60 -1.55
CA GLU A 66 10.29 -15.89 -0.49
C GLU A 66 8.79 -15.78 -0.78
N ALA A 67 8.38 -15.75 -2.06
CA ALA A 67 6.97 -15.60 -2.46
C ALA A 67 6.39 -16.83 -3.19
N GLY A 68 7.15 -17.92 -3.30
CA GLY A 68 6.68 -19.19 -3.89
C GLY A 68 6.36 -19.09 -5.38
N MET A 69 6.91 -18.11 -6.09
CA MET A 69 6.62 -17.89 -7.51
C MET A 69 7.28 -18.96 -8.39
N SER A 70 6.64 -19.31 -9.50
CA SER A 70 7.34 -20.04 -10.57
C SER A 70 8.46 -19.18 -11.14
N ARG A 71 9.48 -19.81 -11.74
CA ARG A 71 10.59 -19.09 -12.35
C ARG A 71 10.12 -18.14 -13.45
N GLU A 72 9.17 -18.59 -14.28
CA GLU A 72 8.61 -17.81 -15.39
C GLU A 72 7.92 -16.54 -14.87
N ALA A 73 7.11 -16.67 -13.82
CA ALA A 73 6.44 -15.54 -13.17
C ALA A 73 7.45 -14.57 -12.52
N ALA A 74 8.44 -15.10 -11.79
CA ALA A 74 9.48 -14.30 -11.16
C ALA A 74 10.31 -13.52 -12.20
N VAL A 75 10.71 -14.15 -13.31
CA VAL A 75 11.42 -13.48 -14.42
C VAL A 75 10.58 -12.35 -15.02
N ALA A 76 9.29 -12.57 -15.25
CA ALA A 76 8.40 -11.55 -15.80
C ALA A 76 8.30 -10.33 -14.85
N GLU A 77 8.18 -10.60 -13.55
CA GLU A 77 8.14 -9.57 -12.53
C GLU A 77 9.44 -8.77 -12.42
N VAL A 78 10.60 -9.43 -12.34
CA VAL A 78 11.89 -8.74 -12.25
C VAL A 78 12.12 -7.89 -13.51
N LYS A 79 11.77 -8.36 -14.71
CA LYS A 79 11.80 -7.54 -15.93
C LYS A 79 10.98 -6.27 -15.77
N ARG A 80 9.76 -6.37 -15.23
CA ARG A 80 8.91 -5.20 -14.99
C ARG A 80 9.56 -4.22 -14.01
N TYR A 81 10.14 -4.70 -12.92
CA TYR A 81 10.80 -3.82 -11.93
C TYR A 81 11.97 -3.05 -12.55
N THR A 82 12.76 -3.69 -13.42
CA THR A 82 13.87 -3.00 -14.11
C THR A 82 13.41 -1.89 -15.07
N GLN A 83 12.15 -1.92 -15.52
CA GLN A 83 11.58 -0.92 -16.43
C GLN A 83 10.90 0.24 -15.70
N THR A 84 10.41 0.00 -14.47
CA THR A 84 9.71 1.00 -13.67
C THR A 84 10.26 1.06 -12.23
N PRO A 85 11.50 1.53 -12.02
CA PRO A 85 12.09 1.63 -10.69
C PRO A 85 11.22 2.46 -9.76
N GLY A 86 10.98 1.98 -8.53
CA GLY A 86 10.18 2.68 -7.54
C GLY A 86 8.67 2.51 -7.68
N TYR A 87 8.19 1.84 -8.74
CA TYR A 87 6.75 1.53 -8.86
C TYR A 87 6.35 0.39 -7.92
N ALA A 88 7.16 -0.68 -7.85
CA ALA A 88 6.81 -1.89 -7.11
C ALA A 88 6.69 -1.65 -5.59
N LEU A 89 7.40 -0.65 -5.05
CA LEU A 89 7.29 -0.30 -3.63
C LEU A 89 5.97 0.38 -3.26
N SER A 90 5.26 0.98 -4.24
CA SER A 90 4.05 1.79 -4.01
C SER A 90 2.91 1.02 -3.33
N TYR A 91 2.81 -0.30 -3.52
CA TYR A 91 1.75 -1.14 -2.97
C TYR A 91 1.80 -1.21 -1.44
N LEU A 92 2.83 -1.86 -0.89
CA LEU A 92 2.91 -2.09 0.56
C LEU A 92 3.34 -0.82 1.30
N LEU A 93 4.24 0.00 0.73
CA LEU A 93 4.56 1.30 1.31
C LEU A 93 3.32 2.21 1.33
N GLY A 94 2.57 2.25 0.23
CA GLY A 94 1.34 3.04 0.13
C GLY A 94 0.30 2.64 1.17
N LYS A 95 0.02 1.34 1.30
CA LYS A 95 -0.87 0.81 2.34
C LYS A 95 -0.42 1.26 3.73
N HIS A 96 0.87 1.07 4.04
CA HIS A 96 1.45 1.48 5.32
C HIS A 96 1.28 2.99 5.59
N LEU A 97 1.51 3.82 4.57
CA LEU A 97 1.34 5.27 4.67
C LEU A 97 -0.13 5.67 4.86
N ILE A 98 -1.09 4.98 4.22
CA ILE A 98 -2.53 5.19 4.42
C ILE A 98 -2.96 4.79 5.82
N LEU A 99 -2.48 3.66 6.34
CA LEU A 99 -2.77 3.22 7.71
C LEU A 99 -2.24 4.21 8.75
N LYS A 100 -1.00 4.70 8.56
CA LYS A 100 -0.46 5.78 9.40
C LYS A 100 -1.30 7.04 9.33
N LEU A 101 -1.68 7.47 8.13
CA LEU A 101 -2.55 8.63 7.93
C LEU A 101 -3.90 8.45 8.64
N LYS A 102 -4.51 7.26 8.56
CA LYS A 102 -5.75 6.93 9.26
C LYS A 102 -5.60 7.09 10.77
N GLU A 103 -4.50 6.59 11.34
CA GLU A 103 -4.20 6.70 12.76
C GLU A 103 -4.02 8.16 13.19
N GLU A 104 -3.29 8.96 12.42
CA GLU A 104 -3.09 10.39 12.72
C GLU A 104 -4.40 11.19 12.60
N VAL A 105 -5.29 10.83 11.68
CA VAL A 105 -6.63 11.42 11.56
C VAL A 105 -7.51 11.02 12.75
N LYS A 106 -7.48 9.74 13.16
CA LYS A 106 -8.17 9.26 14.37
C LYS A 106 -7.74 10.06 15.59
N GLN A 107 -6.44 10.20 15.81
CA GLN A 107 -5.89 10.95 16.95
C GLN A 107 -6.35 12.42 16.96
N LYS A 108 -6.39 13.08 15.79
CA LYS A 108 -6.83 14.48 15.69
C LYS A 108 -8.34 14.67 15.88
N MET A 109 -9.15 13.69 15.50
CA MET A 109 -10.60 13.76 15.61
C MET A 109 -11.13 13.23 16.94
N GLY A 110 -10.37 12.37 17.63
CA GLY A 110 -10.78 11.70 18.86
C GLY A 110 -12.06 10.89 18.65
N ASP A 111 -12.99 11.01 19.58
CA ASP A 111 -14.30 10.32 19.54
C ASP A 111 -15.18 10.74 18.35
N ARG A 112 -14.83 11.84 17.65
CA ARG A 112 -15.53 12.29 16.44
C ARG A 112 -15.00 11.65 15.16
N PHE A 113 -14.07 10.69 15.25
CA PHE A 113 -13.57 10.01 14.05
C PHE A 113 -14.70 9.29 13.32
N ASP A 114 -14.81 9.57 12.01
CA ASP A 114 -15.73 8.91 11.10
C ASP A 114 -14.95 8.25 9.96
N GLU A 115 -15.15 6.95 9.79
CA GLU A 115 -14.52 6.17 8.73
C GLU A 115 -14.99 6.61 7.34
N LYS A 116 -16.26 7.02 7.20
CA LYS A 116 -16.77 7.56 5.95
C LYS A 116 -16.07 8.87 5.58
N PHE A 117 -15.94 9.82 6.52
CA PHE A 117 -15.17 11.05 6.30
C PHE A 117 -13.73 10.76 5.84
N PHE A 118 -13.07 9.75 6.42
CA PHE A 118 -11.72 9.35 6.03
C PHE A 118 -11.67 8.85 4.57
N HIS A 119 -12.54 7.89 4.22
CA HIS A 119 -12.57 7.32 2.87
C HIS A 119 -13.00 8.35 1.83
N ASP A 120 -14.06 9.12 2.08
CA ASP A 120 -14.56 10.16 1.18
C ASP A 120 -13.48 11.24 0.93
N THR A 121 -12.70 11.58 1.95
CA THR A 121 -11.62 12.58 1.79
C THR A 121 -10.51 12.07 0.88
N ILE A 122 -10.13 10.79 0.97
CA ILE A 122 -9.13 10.24 0.05
C ILE A 122 -9.69 10.17 -1.37
N THR A 123 -10.87 9.57 -1.55
CA THR A 123 -11.42 9.31 -2.89
C THR A 123 -11.84 10.57 -3.63
N ALA A 124 -12.30 11.62 -2.93
CA ALA A 124 -12.70 12.89 -3.54
C ALA A 124 -11.52 13.74 -4.03
N ASN A 125 -10.28 13.44 -3.62
CA ASN A 125 -9.09 14.22 -3.99
C ASN A 125 -8.21 13.53 -5.04
N GLY A 126 -8.64 12.40 -5.59
CA GLY A 126 -7.88 11.68 -6.62
C GLY A 126 -6.52 11.17 -6.13
N TYR A 127 -5.55 11.08 -7.04
CA TYR A 127 -4.23 10.48 -6.80
C TYR A 127 -3.20 11.45 -6.19
N LEU A 128 -3.63 12.24 -5.20
CA LEU A 128 -2.70 13.09 -4.45
C LEU A 128 -1.69 12.25 -3.67
N PRO A 129 -0.41 12.67 -3.61
CA PRO A 129 0.57 12.05 -2.72
C PRO A 129 0.09 12.07 -1.26
N ILE A 130 0.46 11.06 -0.46
CA ILE A 130 0.01 10.95 0.93
C ILE A 130 0.39 12.19 1.77
N SER A 131 1.54 12.80 1.48
CA SER A 131 2.00 14.03 2.12
C SER A 131 1.07 15.24 1.87
N MET A 132 0.39 15.28 0.71
CA MET A 132 -0.59 16.31 0.38
C MET A 132 -1.98 15.96 0.95
N LEU A 133 -2.39 14.70 0.92
CA LEU A 133 -3.60 14.24 1.60
C LEU A 133 -3.59 14.58 3.09
N ARG A 134 -2.43 14.46 3.75
CA ARG A 134 -2.24 14.91 5.14
C ARG A 134 -2.63 16.36 5.35
N LYS A 135 -2.22 17.26 4.44
CA LYS A 135 -2.60 18.69 4.50
C LYS A 135 -4.10 18.90 4.26
N VAL A 136 -4.70 18.13 3.35
CA VAL A 136 -6.15 18.17 3.09
C VAL A 136 -6.94 17.77 4.34
N PHE A 137 -6.53 16.70 5.01
CA PHE A 137 -7.14 16.27 6.27
C PHE A 137 -7.01 17.36 7.34
N ASP A 138 -5.82 17.94 7.52
CA ASP A 138 -5.61 19.03 8.48
C ASP A 138 -6.54 20.22 8.24
N GLN A 139 -6.71 20.63 6.98
CA GLN A 139 -7.61 21.71 6.61
C GLN A 139 -9.07 21.37 6.88
N LYS A 140 -9.52 20.16 6.52
CA LYS A 140 -10.91 19.73 6.73
C LYS A 140 -11.25 19.59 8.21
N ILE A 141 -10.35 19.00 9.01
CA ILE A 141 -10.54 18.83 10.46
C ILE A 141 -10.62 20.20 11.15
N ARG A 142 -9.73 21.16 10.81
CA ARG A 142 -9.81 22.54 11.34
C ARG A 142 -11.15 23.20 11.04
N LYS A 143 -11.68 23.05 9.82
CA LYS A 143 -12.99 23.59 9.44
C LYS A 143 -14.12 22.99 10.28
N LEU A 144 -14.14 21.67 10.44
CA LEU A 144 -15.14 20.98 11.27
C LEU A 144 -15.11 21.46 12.74
N GLN A 145 -13.90 21.68 13.28
CA GLN A 145 -13.72 22.20 14.63
C GLN A 145 -14.16 23.66 14.79
N SER A 146 -14.00 24.50 13.76
CA SER A 146 -14.43 25.91 13.80
C SER A 146 -15.94 26.12 13.60
N SER A 147 -16.65 25.11 13.08
CA SER A 147 -18.09 25.15 12.83
C SER A 147 -18.92 24.49 13.95
N THR A 148 -18.25 24.00 15.00
CA THR A 148 -18.87 23.49 16.24
C THR A 148 -18.71 24.53 17.33
#